data_AF-A0A077MEI2-F1
#
_entry.id   AF-A0A077MEI2-F1
#
_cell.length_a   1.000
_cell.length_b   1.000
_cell.length_c   1.000
_cell.angle_alpha   90.00
_cell.angle_beta   90.00
_cell.angle_gamma   90.00
#
_symmetry.space_group_name_H-M   'P 1'
#
loop_
_entity.id
_entity.type
_entity.pdbx_description
1 polymer ?
#
loop_
_entity_poly.entity_id
_entity_poly.type
_entity_poly.pdbx_seq_one_letter_code
_entity_poly.pdbx_strand_id
1 'polypeptide(L)'
;MVELVGQLDRGDLTLDAPYQRGHVWTGNQRRLLIRSILQGVPIPAVIVNDRSLWPADDDAPLCAVIDGKQRIEAVRRFVQNELDVPASWFEPDRVESTIETADGPYVRYGDLSVVGRRFFANRATIPVARGRFATVREEAEIYLLVNGAGTDQSADDLLNAQRVADD
;
A
#
# COMPACT_ATOMS: atom_id res chain seq x y z
N MET A 1 7.95 -2.62 3.55
CA MET A 1 7.01 -1.53 3.21
C MET A 1 7.70 -0.18 3.30
N VAL A 2 8.17 0.26 4.48
CA VAL A 2 8.98 1.49 4.59
C VAL A 2 10.21 1.45 3.66
N GLU A 3 10.85 0.29 3.49
CA GLU A 3 11.92 0.15 2.50
C GLU A 3 11.45 0.42 1.05
N LEU A 4 10.24 -0.01 0.67
CA LEU A 4 9.71 0.28 -0.67
C LEU A 4 9.45 1.79 -0.84
N VAL A 5 9.01 2.47 0.23
CA VAL A 5 8.88 3.94 0.24
C VAL A 5 10.26 4.58 0.09
N GLY A 6 11.27 4.08 0.81
CA GLY A 6 12.65 4.54 0.68
C GLY A 6 13.21 4.34 -0.74
N GLN A 7 12.96 3.19 -1.36
CA GLN A 7 13.33 2.93 -2.77
C GLN A 7 12.62 3.89 -3.72
N LEU A 8 11.34 4.19 -3.49
CA LEU A 8 10.58 5.15 -4.29
C LEU A 8 11.13 6.57 -4.14
N ASP A 9 11.45 7.00 -2.91
CA ASP A 9 11.99 8.34 -2.64
C ASP A 9 13.43 8.52 -3.19
N ARG A 10 14.20 7.43 -3.33
CA ARG A 10 15.53 7.44 -3.98
C ARG A 10 15.46 7.35 -5.52
N GLY A 11 14.30 7.03 -6.09
CA GLY A 11 14.14 6.77 -7.52
C GLY A 11 14.46 5.33 -7.96
N ASP A 12 14.85 4.44 -7.04
CA ASP A 12 15.14 3.02 -7.31
C ASP A 12 13.87 2.24 -7.71
N LEU A 13 12.69 2.69 -7.26
CA LEU A 13 11.39 2.06 -7.50
C LEU A 13 10.46 3.04 -8.21
N THR A 14 9.80 2.59 -9.28
CA THR A 14 8.73 3.38 -9.94
C THR A 14 7.33 2.83 -9.69
N LEU A 15 6.38 3.75 -9.53
CA LEU A 15 4.94 3.50 -9.51
C LEU A 15 4.27 3.78 -10.88
N ASP A 16 5.02 4.29 -11.86
CA ASP A 16 4.48 4.80 -13.11
C ASP A 16 4.70 3.81 -14.25
N ALA A 17 4.16 2.61 -14.05
CA ALA A 17 4.12 1.60 -15.10
C ALA A 17 3.09 1.99 -16.17
N PRO A 18 3.42 1.89 -17.48
CA PRO A 18 2.57 2.38 -18.57
C PRO A 18 1.23 1.65 -18.72
N TYR A 19 1.10 0.46 -18.13
CA TYR A 19 -0.11 -0.38 -18.16
C TYR A 19 -1.07 -0.13 -16.99
N GLN A 20 -0.68 0.64 -15.97
CA GLN A 20 -1.57 0.97 -14.85
C GLN A 20 -2.39 2.23 -15.17
N ARG A 21 -3.72 2.14 -15.11
CA ARG A 21 -4.63 3.30 -15.28
C ARG A 21 -4.90 4.01 -13.94
N GLY A 22 -5.18 5.30 -14.04
CA GLY A 22 -5.31 6.21 -12.89
C GLY A 22 -6.65 6.13 -12.17
N HIS A 23 -6.83 5.12 -11.32
CA HIS A 23 -7.76 5.23 -10.19
C HIS A 23 -6.99 5.69 -8.96
N VAL A 24 -7.34 6.87 -8.46
CA VAL A 24 -6.72 7.47 -7.27
C VAL A 24 -7.60 7.15 -6.07
N TRP A 25 -7.05 6.51 -5.04
CA TRP A 25 -7.79 6.28 -3.81
C TRP A 25 -8.24 7.60 -3.17
N THR A 26 -9.33 7.55 -2.42
CA THR A 26 -9.79 8.63 -1.54
C THR A 26 -8.97 8.67 -0.25
N GLY A 27 -9.04 9.76 0.51
CA GLY A 27 -8.41 9.83 1.84
C GLY A 27 -8.89 8.70 2.75
N ASN A 28 -10.19 8.39 2.73
CA ASN A 28 -10.77 7.32 3.56
C ASN A 28 -10.20 5.93 3.20
N GLN A 29 -10.11 5.58 1.91
CA GLN A 29 -9.52 4.30 1.48
C GLN A 29 -8.06 4.16 1.96
N ARG A 30 -7.28 5.25 1.91
CA ARG A 30 -5.90 5.25 2.43
C ARG A 30 -5.87 5.03 3.95
N ARG A 31 -6.72 5.72 4.72
CA ARG A 31 -6.82 5.54 6.18
C ARG A 31 -7.22 4.11 6.55
N LEU A 32 -8.19 3.53 5.83
CA LEU A 32 -8.61 2.14 6.05
C LEU A 32 -7.47 1.14 5.79
N LEU A 33 -6.63 1.37 4.78
CA LEU A 33 -5.42 0.55 4.61
C LEU A 33 -4.49 0.65 5.83
N ILE A 34 -4.22 1.86 6.33
CA ILE A 34 -3.38 2.05 7.53
C ILE A 34 -3.99 1.29 8.71
N ARG A 35 -5.31 1.34 8.90
CA ARG A 35 -6.01 0.57 9.92
C ARG A 35 -5.79 -0.94 9.75
N SER A 36 -5.99 -1.48 8.55
CA SER A 36 -5.78 -2.90 8.26
C SER A 36 -4.35 -3.33 8.60
N ILE A 37 -3.36 -2.52 8.25
CA ILE A 37 -1.94 -2.75 8.56
C ILE A 37 -1.72 -2.78 10.08
N LEU A 38 -2.25 -1.80 10.83
CA LEU A 38 -2.10 -1.72 12.29
C LEU A 38 -2.77 -2.89 13.01
N GLN A 39 -3.88 -3.38 12.47
CA GLN A 39 -4.63 -4.52 13.01
C GLN A 39 -4.09 -5.88 12.57
N GLY A 40 -3.08 -5.92 11.69
CA GLY A 40 -2.55 -7.18 11.14
C GLY A 40 -3.54 -7.93 10.24
N VAL A 41 -4.53 -7.22 9.66
CA VAL A 41 -5.49 -7.81 8.74
C VAL A 41 -4.76 -8.22 7.45
N PRO A 42 -4.98 -9.42 6.92
CA PRO A 42 -4.43 -9.83 5.63
C PRO A 42 -4.87 -8.86 4.53
N ILE A 43 -3.88 -8.32 3.81
CA ILE A 43 -4.09 -7.42 2.67
C ILE A 43 -3.33 -7.95 1.45
N PRO A 44 -3.82 -7.70 0.22
CA PRO A 44 -3.17 -8.24 -0.96
C PRO A 44 -1.72 -7.75 -1.06
N ALA A 45 -0.84 -8.64 -1.52
CA ALA A 45 0.57 -8.34 -1.64
C ALA A 45 0.82 -7.18 -2.60
N VAL A 46 1.88 -6.41 -2.36
CA VAL A 46 2.48 -5.57 -3.39
C VAL A 46 3.33 -6.47 -4.28
N ILE A 47 3.18 -6.36 -5.59
CA ILE A 47 3.99 -7.11 -6.55
C ILE A 47 5.01 -6.16 -7.16
N VAL A 48 6.29 -6.51 -7.05
CA VAL A 48 7.40 -5.71 -7.54
C VAL A 48 8.22 -6.53 -8.53
N ASN A 49 8.53 -5.95 -9.68
CA ASN A 49 9.53 -6.48 -10.60
C ASN A 49 10.92 -5.91 -10.28
N ASP A 50 11.92 -6.79 -10.21
CA ASP A 50 13.34 -6.44 -10.24
C ASP A 50 13.79 -6.29 -11.70
N ARG A 51 14.14 -5.06 -12.09
CA ARG A 51 14.61 -4.68 -13.42
C ARG A 51 16.14 -4.56 -13.52
N SER A 52 16.89 -4.96 -12.49
CA SER A 52 18.36 -4.82 -12.45
C SER A 52 19.11 -5.54 -13.58
N LEU A 53 18.47 -6.47 -14.29
CA LEU A 53 19.03 -7.17 -15.45
C LEU A 53 18.54 -6.63 -16.80
N TRP A 54 17.77 -5.54 -16.83
CA TRP A 54 17.33 -4.92 -18.07
C TRP A 54 18.53 -4.28 -18.79
N PRO A 55 18.46 -4.10 -20.12
CA PRO A 55 19.47 -3.35 -20.85
C PRO A 55 19.71 -2.01 -20.16
N ALA A 56 20.99 -1.66 -19.97
CA ALA A 56 21.38 -0.49 -19.20
C ALA A 56 20.74 0.79 -19.78
N ASP A 57 19.98 1.45 -18.92
CA ASP A 57 19.48 2.80 -19.08
C ASP A 57 19.76 3.46 -17.73
N ASP A 58 20.76 4.35 -17.70
CA ASP A 58 21.34 4.87 -16.46
C ASP A 58 20.32 5.63 -15.59
N ASP A 59 19.22 6.09 -16.20
CA ASP A 59 18.13 6.81 -15.53
C ASP A 59 16.91 5.92 -15.24
N ALA A 60 16.94 4.63 -15.62
CA ALA A 60 15.81 3.73 -15.43
C ALA A 60 15.73 3.18 -14.00
N PRO A 61 14.56 3.22 -13.34
CA PRO A 61 14.36 2.61 -12.03
C PRO A 61 14.67 1.11 -12.01
N LEU A 62 15.46 0.67 -11.03
CA LEU A 62 15.86 -0.73 -10.84
C LEU A 62 14.70 -1.65 -10.45
N CYS A 63 13.58 -1.09 -10.02
CA CYS A 63 12.38 -1.83 -9.66
C CYS A 63 11.13 -1.12 -10.18
N ALA A 64 10.09 -1.89 -10.47
CA ALA A 64 8.76 -1.35 -10.77
C ALA A 64 7.65 -2.09 -10.05
N VAL A 65 6.64 -1.36 -9.61
CA VAL A 65 5.45 -1.94 -9.00
C VAL A 65 4.51 -2.45 -10.08
N ILE A 66 4.33 -3.76 -10.14
CA ILE A 66 3.35 -4.40 -11.01
C ILE A 66 1.94 -4.21 -10.44
N ASP A 67 1.73 -4.44 -9.15
CA ASP A 67 0.44 -4.28 -8.47
C ASP A 67 0.61 -3.67 -7.07
N GLY A 68 -0.38 -2.89 -6.63
CA GLY A 68 -0.40 -2.29 -5.30
C GLY A 68 0.10 -0.84 -5.22
N LYS A 69 0.11 -0.11 -6.35
CA LYS A 69 0.46 1.33 -6.41
C LYS A 69 -0.20 2.16 -5.31
N GLN A 70 -1.52 2.07 -5.20
CA GLN A 70 -2.28 2.84 -4.22
C GLN A 70 -1.95 2.47 -2.77
N ARG A 71 -1.57 1.20 -2.51
CA ARG A 71 -1.13 0.74 -1.19
C ARG A 71 0.19 1.39 -0.79
N ILE A 72 1.17 1.43 -1.71
CA ILE A 72 2.45 2.10 -1.46
C ILE A 72 2.22 3.60 -1.27
N GLU A 73 1.40 4.23 -2.11
CA GLU A 73 1.12 5.66 -2.01
C GLU A 73 0.47 6.03 -0.67
N ALA A 74 -0.50 5.23 -0.20
CA ALA A 74 -1.15 5.44 1.10
C ALA A 74 -0.14 5.40 2.26
N VAL A 75 0.76 4.42 2.25
CA VAL A 75 1.82 4.32 3.25
C VAL A 75 2.78 5.50 3.15
N ARG A 76 3.25 5.82 1.94
CA ARG A 76 4.16 6.95 1.69
C ARG A 76 3.59 8.24 2.27
N ARG A 77 2.32 8.54 1.97
CA ARG A 77 1.63 9.71 2.50
C ARG A 77 1.57 9.72 4.02
N PHE A 78 1.31 8.57 4.65
CA PHE A 78 1.34 8.48 6.12
C PHE A 78 2.73 8.80 6.67
N VAL A 79 3.79 8.13 6.19
CA VAL A 79 5.15 8.33 6.70
C VAL A 79 5.73 9.71 6.39
N GLN A 80 5.23 10.39 5.36
CA GLN A 80 5.60 11.76 4.99
C GLN A 80 4.72 12.84 5.67
N ASN A 81 3.87 12.47 6.63
CA ASN A 81 2.95 13.39 7.34
C ASN A 81 1.85 14.01 6.48
N GLU A 82 1.57 13.45 5.30
CA GLU A 82 0.52 13.91 4.38
C GLU A 82 -0.83 13.22 4.64
N LEU A 83 -0.86 12.19 5.47
CA LEU A 83 -2.06 11.48 5.89
C LEU A 83 -2.12 11.42 7.41
N ASP A 84 -3.23 11.87 7.97
CA ASP A 84 -3.60 11.74 9.37
C ASP A 84 -4.55 10.54 9.56
N VAL A 85 -4.46 9.88 10.72
CA VAL A 85 -5.34 8.78 11.12
C VAL A 85 -5.80 8.99 12.57
N PRO A 86 -6.94 8.41 12.99
CA PRO A 86 -7.39 8.50 14.37
C PRO A 86 -6.31 8.06 15.36
N ALA A 87 -6.06 8.89 16.38
CA ALA A 87 -5.06 8.62 17.42
C ALA A 87 -5.36 7.32 18.18
N SER A 88 -6.65 7.02 18.34
CA SER A 88 -7.18 5.82 19.01
C SER A 88 -6.80 4.51 18.35
N TRP A 89 -6.19 4.51 17.16
CA TRP A 89 -5.67 3.29 16.52
C TRP A 89 -4.30 2.88 17.04
N PHE A 90 -3.67 3.71 17.86
CA PHE A 90 -2.38 3.44 18.50
C PHE A 90 -2.57 3.31 20.01
N GLU A 91 -1.71 2.49 20.63
CA GLU A 91 -1.58 2.47 22.09
C GLU A 91 -1.12 3.84 22.60
N PRO A 92 -1.55 4.29 23.80
CA PRO A 92 -1.22 5.62 24.30
C PRO A 92 0.28 5.93 24.36
N ASP A 93 1.14 4.94 24.65
CA ASP A 93 2.60 5.09 24.70
C ASP A 93 3.26 5.27 23.31
N ARG A 94 2.50 5.03 22.24
CA ARG A 94 2.93 5.17 20.85
C ARG A 94 2.59 6.53 20.24
N VAL A 95 1.85 7.37 20.97
CA VAL A 95 1.43 8.71 20.54
C VAL A 95 2.21 9.75 21.34
N GLU A 96 2.81 10.74 20.67
CA GLU A 96 3.55 11.84 21.28
C GLU A 96 2.71 13.12 21.33
N SER A 97 1.99 13.41 20.24
CA SER A 97 1.07 14.54 20.12
C SER A 97 -0.17 14.15 19.32
N THR A 98 -1.23 14.96 19.39
CA THR A 98 -2.44 14.79 18.59
C THR A 98 -2.87 16.09 17.94
N ILE A 99 -3.68 15.97 16.90
CA ILE A 99 -4.35 17.07 16.22
C ILE A 99 -5.85 16.88 16.45
N GLU A 100 -6.52 17.89 17.01
CA GLU A 100 -7.97 17.85 17.17
C GLU A 100 -8.67 17.99 15.82
N THR A 101 -9.62 17.09 15.55
CA THR A 101 -10.45 17.10 14.35
C THR A 101 -11.92 16.99 14.72
N ALA A 102 -12.82 17.14 13.74
CA ALA A 102 -14.26 16.99 13.96
C ALA A 102 -14.65 15.60 14.50
N ASP A 103 -13.87 14.57 14.18
CA ASP A 103 -14.13 13.18 14.57
C ASP A 103 -13.26 12.72 15.77
N GLY A 104 -12.65 13.67 16.48
CA GLY A 104 -11.77 13.44 17.62
C GLY A 104 -10.27 13.62 17.31
N PRO A 105 -9.38 13.17 18.20
CA PRO A 105 -7.94 13.36 18.04
C PRO A 105 -7.35 12.45 16.97
N TYR A 106 -6.52 13.01 16.10
CA TYR A 106 -5.79 12.32 15.03
C TYR A 106 -4.27 12.47 15.22
N VAL A 107 -3.52 11.62 14.54
CA VAL A 107 -2.05 11.62 14.52
C VAL A 107 -1.54 11.49 13.10
N ARG A 108 -0.45 12.20 12.80
CA ARG A 108 0.43 11.92 11.65
C ARG A 108 1.61 11.08 12.11
N TYR A 109 2.40 10.56 11.18
CA TYR A 109 3.56 9.73 11.52
C TYR A 109 4.59 10.43 12.43
N GLY A 110 4.77 11.74 12.27
CA GLY A 110 5.65 12.58 13.08
C GLY A 110 5.11 12.85 14.48
N ASP A 111 3.80 12.73 14.68
CA ASP A 111 3.13 12.86 15.98
C ASP A 111 3.19 11.56 16.81
N LEU A 112 3.70 10.46 16.23
CA LEU A 112 3.92 9.21 16.95
C LEU A 112 5.19 9.31 17.79
N SER A 113 5.22 8.69 18.96
CA SER A 113 6.44 8.57 19.76
C SER A 113 7.53 7.77 19.02
N VAL A 114 8.77 7.81 19.51
CA VAL A 114 9.86 6.97 18.97
C VAL A 114 9.46 5.49 18.95
N VAL A 115 8.72 5.02 19.96
CA VAL A 115 8.21 3.65 20.04
C VAL A 115 7.14 3.43 18.97
N GLY A 116 6.20 4.36 18.79
CA GLY A 116 5.17 4.30 17.75
C GLY A 116 5.74 4.25 16.33
N ARG A 117 6.71 5.12 16.03
CA ARG A 117 7.40 5.14 14.72
C ARG A 117 8.14 3.83 14.45
N ARG A 118 8.84 3.28 15.45
CA ARG A 118 9.53 1.98 15.35
C ARG A 118 8.56 0.82 15.19
N PHE A 119 7.46 0.83 15.94
CA PHE A 119 6.40 -0.16 15.79
C PHE A 119 5.87 -0.15 14.36
N PHE A 120 5.53 1.03 13.84
CA PHE A 120 5.01 1.14 12.48
C PHE A 120 6.05 0.68 11.43
N ALA A 121 7.30 1.15 11.54
CA ALA A 121 8.33 0.80 10.57
C ALA A 121 8.67 -0.71 10.54
N ASN A 122 8.63 -1.38 11.69
CA ASN A 122 9.12 -2.75 11.83
C ASN A 122 8.01 -3.81 11.88
N ARG A 123 6.79 -3.46 12.28
CA ARG A 123 5.69 -4.43 12.50
C ARG A 123 4.49 -4.22 11.58
N ALA A 124 4.29 -3.01 11.08
CA ALA A 124 3.23 -2.71 10.12
C ALA A 124 3.72 -3.04 8.69
N THR A 125 3.61 -4.31 8.30
CA THR A 125 4.11 -4.82 7.02
C THR A 125 2.98 -5.16 6.04
N ILE A 126 3.16 -4.79 4.76
CA ILE A 126 2.40 -5.33 3.63
C ILE A 126 3.22 -6.48 3.05
N PRO A 127 2.62 -7.64 2.73
CA PRO A 127 3.31 -8.69 2.00
C PRO A 127 3.86 -8.18 0.67
N VAL A 128 5.09 -8.56 0.32
CA VAL A 128 5.72 -8.16 -0.94
C VAL A 128 6.10 -9.42 -1.72
N ALA A 129 5.55 -9.58 -2.92
CA ALA A 129 5.99 -10.57 -3.87
C ALA A 129 6.98 -9.90 -4.85
N ARG A 130 8.15 -10.52 -5.03
CA ARG A 130 9.18 -10.03 -5.96
C ARG A 130 9.32 -11.00 -7.11
N GLY A 131 9.19 -10.49 -8.32
CA GLY A 131 9.47 -11.20 -9.57
C GLY A 131 10.68 -10.62 -10.28
N ARG A 132 11.11 -11.30 -11.33
CA ARG A 132 12.14 -10.82 -12.26
C ARG A 132 11.68 -11.16 -13.66
N PHE A 133 11.15 -10.15 -14.34
CA PHE A 133 10.57 -10.23 -15.68
C PHE A 133 11.40 -9.34 -16.60
N ALA A 134 11.72 -9.83 -17.78
CA ALA A 134 12.70 -9.24 -18.69
C ALA A 134 12.16 -8.02 -19.45
N THR A 135 10.84 -7.86 -19.53
CA THR A 135 10.21 -6.81 -20.34
C THR A 135 8.97 -6.21 -19.70
N VAL A 136 8.63 -4.97 -20.07
CA VAL A 136 7.36 -4.31 -19.71
C VAL A 136 6.13 -5.13 -20.14
N ARG A 137 6.24 -5.90 -21.23
CA ARG A 137 5.17 -6.78 -21.70
C ARG A 137 4.87 -7.89 -20.68
N GLU A 138 5.91 -8.55 -20.18
CA GLU A 138 5.75 -9.60 -19.16
C GLU A 138 5.18 -9.01 -17.87
N GLU A 139 5.61 -7.81 -17.46
CA GLU A 139 5.01 -7.12 -16.32
C GLU A 139 3.50 -6.87 -16.51
N ALA A 140 3.10 -6.46 -17.72
CA ALA A 140 1.69 -6.26 -18.06
C ALA A 140 0.90 -7.58 -18.05
N GLU A 141 1.49 -8.68 -18.51
CA GLU A 141 0.89 -10.03 -18.43
C GLU A 141 0.65 -10.44 -16.97
N ILE A 142 1.62 -10.21 -16.08
CA ILE A 142 1.43 -10.46 -14.64
C ILE A 142 0.35 -9.55 -14.05
N TYR A 143 0.34 -8.27 -14.40
CA TYR A 143 -0.70 -7.33 -13.96
C TYR A 143 -2.10 -7.81 -14.36
N LEU A 144 -2.26 -8.28 -15.60
CA LEU A 144 -3.51 -8.84 -16.12
C LEU A 144 -3.89 -10.16 -15.44
N LEU A 145 -2.93 -11.04 -15.15
CA LEU A 145 -3.19 -12.26 -14.40
C LEU A 145 -3.70 -11.93 -13.00
N VAL A 146 -3.09 -10.98 -12.30
CA VAL A 146 -3.46 -10.64 -10.92
C VAL A 146 -4.83 -9.95 -10.84
N ASN A 147 -5.11 -9.06 -11.80
CA ASN A 147 -6.34 -8.25 -11.79
C ASN A 147 -7.47 -8.80 -12.68
N GLY A 148 -7.19 -9.84 -13.48
CA GLY A 148 -8.14 -10.44 -14.42
C GLY A 148 -8.31 -11.96 -14.26
N ALA A 149 -7.44 -12.66 -13.53
CA ALA A 149 -7.66 -14.06 -13.17
C ALA A 149 -8.62 -14.14 -11.97
N GLY A 150 -9.87 -13.90 -12.29
CA GLY A 150 -10.97 -13.77 -11.35
C GLY A 150 -11.94 -12.82 -12.03
N THR A 151 -12.93 -13.35 -12.74
CA THR A 151 -14.09 -12.58 -13.19
C THR A 151 -14.52 -11.64 -12.06
N ASP A 152 -14.87 -10.38 -12.36
CA ASP A 152 -15.47 -9.48 -11.37
C ASP A 152 -16.55 -10.26 -10.63
N GLN A 153 -16.40 -10.48 -9.31
CA GLN A 153 -17.51 -11.04 -8.53
C GLN A 153 -18.63 -10.02 -8.63
N SER A 154 -19.68 -10.37 -9.37
CA SER A 154 -20.78 -9.46 -9.61
C SER A 154 -21.45 -9.14 -8.28
N ALA A 155 -22.23 -8.06 -8.23
CA ALA A 155 -23.07 -7.76 -7.08
C ALA A 155 -23.95 -8.97 -6.64
N ASP A 156 -24.22 -9.91 -7.56
CA ASP A 156 -25.00 -11.12 -7.32
C ASP A 156 -24.27 -12.16 -6.47
N ASP A 157 -22.94 -12.27 -6.58
CA ASP A 157 -22.15 -13.22 -5.79
C ASP A 157 -22.06 -12.80 -4.32
N LEU A 158 -21.99 -11.49 -4.04
CA LEU A 158 -22.04 -10.91 -2.70
C LEU A 158 -23.43 -11.05 -2.07
N LEU A 159 -24.49 -10.91 -2.86
CA LEU A 159 -25.87 -11.15 -2.42
C LEU A 159 -26.12 -12.62 -2.10
N ASN A 160 -25.54 -13.55 -2.87
CA ASN A 160 -25.63 -14.97 -2.58
C ASN A 160 -24.85 -15.35 -1.32
N ALA A 161 -23.69 -14.74 -1.08
CA ALA A 161 -22.94 -14.92 0.17
C ALA A 161 -23.69 -14.37 1.40
N GLN A 162 -24.37 -13.22 1.28
CA GLN A 162 -25.21 -12.67 2.33
C GLN A 162 -26.43 -13.56 2.62
N ARG A 163 -27.10 -14.06 1.58
CA ARG A 163 -28.23 -15.00 1.71
C ARG A 163 -27.85 -16.30 2.43
N VAL A 164 -26.63 -16.80 2.22
CA VAL A 164 -26.11 -18.01 2.89
C VAL A 164 -25.66 -17.74 4.33
N ALA A 165 -25.38 -16.48 4.68
CA ALA A 165 -25.01 -16.09 6.04
C ALA A 165 -26.22 -15.83 6.96
N ASP A 166 -27.39 -15.57 6.39
CA ASP A 166 -28.63 -15.25 7.10
C ASP A 166 -29.58 -16.48 7.28
N ASP A 167 -29.24 -17.64 6.70
CA ASP A 167 -29.88 -18.96 6.88
C ASP A 167 -29.12 -19.81 7.94
#